data_AF-A0A9D7NDY0-F1
#
_entry.id   AF-A0A9D7NDY0-F1
#
_cell.length_a   1.000
_cell.length_b   1.000
_cell.length_c   1.000
_cell.angle_alpha   90.00
_cell.angle_beta   90.00
_cell.angle_gamma   90.00
#
_symmetry.space_group_name_H-M   'P 1'
#
loop_
_entity.id
_entity.type
_entity.pdbx_description
1 polymer ?
#
loop_
_entity_poly.entity_id
_entity_poly.type
_entity_poly.pdbx_seq_one_letter_code
_entity_poly.pdbx_strand_id
1 'polypeptide(L)'
;MDTINQYKTIVLDYLEEVANLTPPGLTETIVDEQHNQYLLYSNYWEENQRRYGCFLHIQIKSDGKVWIQHDGTDLSVAERLVDRGIPKNQIVLGFRAPFYRQMSDFAVA
;
A
#
# COMPACT_ATOMS: atom_id res chain seq x y z
N MET A 1 1.68 10.65 -17.50
CA MET A 1 2.49 9.43 -17.65
C MET A 1 3.67 9.44 -16.68
N ASP A 2 4.43 10.53 -16.62
CA ASP A 2 5.60 10.63 -15.73
C ASP A 2 5.26 10.50 -14.23
N THR A 3 4.20 11.15 -13.75
CA THR A 3 3.82 11.10 -12.33
C THR A 3 3.34 9.71 -11.87
N ILE A 4 2.61 8.97 -12.72
CA ILE A 4 2.19 7.60 -12.39
C ILE A 4 3.41 6.71 -12.28
N ASN A 5 4.35 6.79 -13.24
CA ASN A 5 5.57 6.00 -13.18
C ASN A 5 6.41 6.35 -11.95
N GLN A 6 6.50 7.63 -11.59
CA GLN A 6 7.15 8.07 -10.35
C GLN A 6 6.47 7.43 -9.11
N TYR A 7 5.14 7.45 -9.03
CA TYR A 7 4.42 6.84 -7.91
C TYR A 7 4.56 5.32 -7.89
N LYS A 8 4.64 4.66 -9.06
CA LYS A 8 4.95 3.23 -9.13
C LYS A 8 6.30 2.93 -8.50
N THR A 9 7.34 3.69 -8.84
CA THR A 9 8.67 3.55 -8.25
C THR A 9 8.62 3.74 -6.74
N ILE A 10 8.02 4.83 -6.26
CA ILE A 10 7.90 5.10 -4.82
C ILE A 10 7.16 3.97 -4.09
N VAL A 11 6.05 3.48 -4.66
CA VAL A 11 5.25 2.41 -4.06
C VAL A 11 6.02 1.10 -4.04
N LEU A 12 6.72 0.74 -5.12
CA LEU A 12 7.53 -0.48 -5.18
C LEU A 12 8.68 -0.44 -4.18
N ASP A 13 9.43 0.67 -4.12
CA ASP A 13 10.53 0.86 -3.17
C ASP A 13 10.02 0.75 -1.72
N TYR A 14 8.87 1.37 -1.43
CA TYR A 14 8.25 1.26 -0.11
C TYR A 14 7.77 -0.17 0.21
N LEU A 15 7.19 -0.85 -0.78
CA LEU A 15 6.71 -2.23 -0.62
C LEU A 15 7.88 -3.17 -0.28
N GLU A 16 9.01 -3.01 -0.97
CA GLU A 16 10.23 -3.77 -0.70
C GLU A 16 10.83 -3.46 0.67
N GLU A 17 10.85 -2.18 1.09
CA GLU A 17 11.26 -1.80 2.43
C GLU A 17 10.43 -2.51 3.51
N VAL A 18 9.10 -2.48 3.37
CA VAL A 18 8.20 -3.14 4.34
C VAL A 18 8.38 -4.66 4.33
N ALA A 19 8.57 -5.27 3.16
CA ALA A 19 8.85 -6.72 3.07
C ALA A 19 10.14 -7.09 3.82
N ASN A 20 11.19 -6.27 3.69
CA ASN A 20 12.49 -6.48 4.33
C ASN A 20 12.49 -6.23 5.86
N LEU A 21 11.45 -5.59 6.40
CA LEU A 21 11.24 -5.51 7.85
C LEU A 21 10.78 -6.85 8.46
N THR A 22 10.32 -7.78 7.63
CA THR A 22 9.88 -9.11 8.06
C THR A 22 10.97 -10.16 7.87
N PRO A 23 11.04 -11.21 8.71
CA PRO A 23 11.95 -12.33 8.47
C PRO A 23 11.76 -12.97 7.08
N PRO A 24 12.83 -13.44 6.44
CA PRO A 24 12.74 -14.12 5.14
C PRO A 24 11.76 -15.28 5.15
N GLY A 25 10.92 -15.36 4.12
CA GLY A 25 9.95 -16.46 3.94
C GLY A 25 8.59 -16.26 4.62
N LEU A 26 8.36 -15.16 5.33
CA LEU A 26 7.06 -14.87 5.95
C LEU A 26 6.16 -13.96 5.08
N THR A 27 6.76 -13.26 4.12
CA THR A 27 6.10 -12.28 3.26
C THR A 27 6.30 -12.65 1.80
N GLU A 28 5.21 -12.65 1.05
CA GLU A 28 5.19 -12.69 -0.41
C GLU A 28 4.86 -11.31 -0.96
N THR A 29 5.64 -10.86 -1.94
CA THR A 29 5.38 -9.63 -2.69
C THR A 29 4.63 -9.97 -3.97
N ILE A 30 3.42 -9.42 -4.12
CA ILE A 30 2.56 -9.65 -5.29
C ILE A 30 2.37 -8.33 -6.03
N VAL A 31 2.85 -8.27 -7.26
CA VAL A 31 2.79 -7.06 -8.11
C VAL A 31 2.07 -7.39 -9.40
N ASP A 32 1.02 -6.62 -9.69
CA ASP A 32 0.38 -6.54 -11.00
C ASP A 32 0.65 -5.16 -11.58
N GLU A 33 1.68 -5.06 -12.41
CA GLU A 33 2.06 -3.78 -13.03
C GLU A 33 1.06 -3.28 -14.07
N GLN A 34 0.29 -4.19 -14.67
CA GLN A 34 -0.71 -3.87 -15.69
C GLN A 34 -1.92 -3.20 -15.07
N HIS A 35 -2.38 -3.70 -13.91
CA HIS A 35 -3.54 -3.17 -13.19
C HIS A 35 -3.16 -2.32 -11.97
N ASN A 36 -1.86 -2.04 -11.80
CA ASN A 36 -1.27 -1.23 -10.74
C ASN A 36 -1.68 -1.71 -9.33
N GLN A 37 -1.56 -3.00 -9.06
CA GLN A 37 -1.82 -3.59 -7.75
C GLN A 37 -0.49 -3.99 -7.11
N TYR A 38 -0.27 -3.57 -5.86
CA TYR A 38 0.96 -3.78 -5.11
C TYR A 38 0.59 -4.31 -3.72
N LEU A 39 0.87 -5.58 -3.45
CA LEU A 39 0.46 -6.26 -2.23
C LEU A 39 1.65 -6.90 -1.52
N LEU A 40 1.61 -6.87 -0.19
CA LEU A 40 2.34 -7.82 0.64
C LEU A 40 1.35 -8.81 1.27
N TYR A 41 1.72 -10.08 1.22
CA TYR A 41 0.87 -11.19 1.57
C TYR A 41 1.58 -12.15 2.52
N SER A 42 0.95 -12.50 3.63
CA SER A 42 1.44 -13.55 4.52
C SER A 42 1.02 -14.91 3.99
N ASN A 43 1.97 -15.82 3.83
CA ASN A 43 1.71 -17.20 3.42
C ASN A 43 2.64 -18.17 4.15
N TYR A 44 2.37 -18.40 5.44
CA TYR A 44 3.19 -19.32 6.24
C TYR A 44 2.39 -19.95 7.37
N TRP A 45 3.05 -20.79 8.16
CA TRP A 45 2.53 -21.35 9.40
C TRP A 45 3.33 -20.80 10.57
N GLU A 46 2.64 -20.32 11.59
CA GLU A 46 3.22 -19.95 12.87
C GLU A 46 2.73 -20.97 13.89
N GLU A 47 3.61 -21.92 14.25
CA GLU A 47 3.24 -23.10 15.02
C GLU A 47 2.01 -23.81 14.41
N ASN A 48 0.88 -23.82 15.12
CA ASN A 48 -0.37 -24.45 14.69
C ASN A 48 -1.37 -23.45 14.08
N GLN A 49 -0.95 -22.20 13.85
CA GLN A 49 -1.80 -21.15 13.27
C GLN A 49 -1.40 -20.87 11.83
N ARG A 50 -2.41 -20.89 10.94
CA ARG A 50 -2.23 -20.49 9.55
C ARG A 50 -2.21 -18.97 9.46
N ARG A 51 -1.08 -18.41 9.00
CA ARG A 51 -0.97 -16.99 8.63
C ARG A 51 -1.16 -16.89 7.12
N TYR A 52 -2.35 -16.42 6.72
CA TYR A 52 -2.76 -16.34 5.32
C TYR A 52 -3.62 -15.11 5.09
N GLY A 53 -3.08 -14.12 4.36
CA GLY A 53 -3.82 -12.90 4.08
C GLY A 53 -2.94 -11.75 3.63
N CYS A 54 -3.54 -10.80 2.93
CA CYS A 54 -2.89 -9.55 2.58
C CYS A 54 -2.83 -8.64 3.82
N PHE A 55 -1.66 -8.06 4.10
CA PHE A 55 -1.47 -7.13 5.21
C PHE A 55 -1.08 -5.71 4.76
N LEU A 56 -0.70 -5.54 3.49
CA LEU A 56 -0.53 -4.23 2.86
C LEU A 56 -1.01 -4.31 1.42
N HIS A 57 -1.92 -3.42 1.02
CA HIS A 57 -2.39 -3.33 -0.37
C HIS A 57 -2.45 -1.87 -0.80
N ILE A 58 -1.63 -1.53 -1.78
CA ILE A 58 -1.61 -0.23 -2.44
C ILE A 58 -2.02 -0.43 -3.91
N GLN A 59 -2.86 0.45 -4.41
CA GLN A 59 -3.30 0.48 -5.80
C GLN A 59 -3.06 1.88 -6.38
N ILE A 60 -2.58 1.99 -7.62
CA ILE A 60 -2.51 3.28 -8.32
C ILE A 60 -3.61 3.31 -9.40
N LYS A 61 -4.61 4.16 -9.23
CA LYS A 61 -5.73 4.24 -10.18
C LYS A 61 -5.33 4.99 -11.46
N SER A 62 -6.17 4.86 -12.49
CA SER A 62 -5.94 5.48 -13.81
C SER A 62 -5.88 7.01 -13.78
N ASP A 63 -6.49 7.64 -12.78
CA ASP A 63 -6.39 9.08 -12.51
C ASP A 63 -5.10 9.49 -11.79
N GLY A 64 -4.23 8.52 -11.49
CA GLY A 64 -2.94 8.71 -10.85
C GLY A 64 -2.96 8.71 -9.32
N LYS A 65 -4.13 8.59 -8.68
CA LYS A 65 -4.18 8.57 -7.21
C LYS A 65 -3.73 7.24 -6.65
N VAL A 66 -3.04 7.32 -5.51
CA VAL A 66 -2.53 6.18 -4.75
C VAL A 66 -3.52 5.81 -3.67
N TRP A 67 -4.18 4.68 -3.85
CA TRP A 67 -5.18 4.13 -2.95
C TRP A 67 -4.54 3.12 -2.01
N ILE A 68 -4.60 3.38 -0.70
CA ILE A 68 -4.25 2.39 0.31
C ILE A 68 -5.52 1.60 0.61
N GLN A 69 -5.61 0.40 0.07
CA GLN A 69 -6.78 -0.47 0.18
C GLN A 69 -6.78 -1.27 1.49
N HIS A 70 -5.58 -1.57 2.00
CA HIS A 70 -5.38 -2.22 3.29
C HIS A 70 -4.05 -1.77 3.89
N ASP A 71 -4.07 -1.42 5.18
CA ASP A 71 -2.88 -1.15 5.99
C ASP A 71 -3.05 -1.89 7.32
N GLY A 72 -2.46 -3.07 7.40
CA GLY A 72 -2.37 -3.90 8.61
C GLY A 72 -1.08 -3.66 9.39
N THR A 73 -0.36 -2.57 9.10
CA THR A 73 0.92 -2.24 9.74
C THR A 73 0.74 -1.13 10.77
N ASP A 74 1.69 -1.01 11.71
CA ASP A 74 1.79 0.13 12.62
C ASP A 74 2.66 1.28 12.05
N LEU A 75 2.94 1.26 10.74
CA LEU A 75 3.92 2.15 10.09
C LEU A 75 3.33 3.48 9.63
N SER A 76 2.01 3.64 9.69
CA SER A 76 1.30 4.79 9.11
C SER A 76 1.63 4.97 7.61
N VAL A 77 1.27 3.98 6.78
CA VAL A 77 1.66 3.90 5.36
C VAL A 77 1.42 5.22 4.60
N ALA A 78 0.29 5.88 4.85
CA ALA A 78 -0.04 7.13 4.17
C ALA A 78 0.99 8.24 4.40
N GLU A 79 1.44 8.44 5.63
CA GLU A 79 2.46 9.46 5.94
C GLU A 79 3.82 9.04 5.39
N ARG A 80 4.15 7.75 5.37
CA ARG A 80 5.38 7.24 4.75
C ARG A 80 5.45 7.50 3.25
N LEU A 81 4.32 7.44 2.55
CA LEU A 81 4.24 7.81 1.14
C LEU A 81 4.35 9.34 0.94
N VAL A 82 3.86 10.13 1.90
CA VAL A 82 4.05 11.60 1.91
C VAL A 82 5.52 11.97 2.06
N ASP A 83 6.22 11.35 3.01
CA ASP A 83 7.65 11.57 3.23
C ASP A 83 8.50 11.24 1.99
N ARG A 84 8.01 10.31 1.15
CA ARG A 84 8.64 9.91 -0.13
C ARG A 84 8.25 10.81 -1.31
N GLY A 85 7.44 11.84 -1.07
CA GLY A 85 7.11 12.87 -2.05
C GLY A 85 5.75 12.71 -2.74
N ILE A 86 4.86 11.81 -2.27
CA ILE A 86 3.48 11.74 -2.77
C ILE A 86 2.61 12.72 -1.98
N PRO A 87 2.04 13.77 -2.60
CA PRO A 87 1.23 14.74 -1.88
C PRO A 87 -0.01 14.10 -1.21
N LYS A 88 -0.43 14.61 -0.05
CA LYS A 88 -1.62 14.11 0.67
C LYS A 88 -2.89 14.08 -0.20
N ASN A 89 -3.05 15.08 -1.09
CA ASN A 89 -4.18 15.16 -2.02
C ASN A 89 -4.09 14.18 -3.22
N GLN A 90 -3.06 13.35 -3.30
CA GLN A 90 -2.93 12.24 -4.26
C GLN A 90 -3.09 10.86 -3.59
N ILE A 91 -3.18 10.80 -2.27
CA ILE A 91 -3.35 9.56 -1.52
C ILE A 91 -4.80 9.44 -1.07
N VAL A 92 -5.42 8.28 -1.29
CA VAL A 92 -6.77 7.95 -0.83
C VAL A 92 -6.70 6.83 0.20
N LEU A 93 -7.31 7.05 1.36
CA LEU A 93 -7.48 6.00 2.39
C LEU A 93 -8.63 5.07 1.98
N GLY A 94 -8.36 4.15 1.05
CA GLY A 94 -9.33 3.21 0.46
C GLY A 94 -10.04 2.34 1.50
N PHE A 95 -9.32 1.90 2.53
CA PHE A 95 -9.86 1.12 3.65
C PHE A 95 -10.86 1.90 4.54
N ARG A 96 -10.91 3.24 4.46
CA ARG A 96 -11.92 4.04 5.16
C ARG A 96 -13.18 4.13 4.31
N ALA A 97 -14.35 4.06 4.95
CA ALA A 97 -15.62 4.25 4.27
C ALA A 97 -15.67 5.66 3.60
N PRO A 98 -16.33 5.82 2.44
CA PRO A 98 -16.26 7.07 1.67
C PRO A 98 -16.60 8.33 2.46
N PHE A 99 -17.60 8.29 3.36
CA PHE A 99 -18.00 9.44 4.16
C PHE A 99 -16.96 9.86 5.22
N TYR A 100 -16.12 8.93 5.70
CA TYR A 100 -15.03 9.25 6.63
C TYR A 100 -13.85 9.92 5.94
N ARG A 101 -13.66 9.70 4.63
CA ARG A 101 -12.51 10.27 3.89
C ARG A 101 -12.58 11.80 3.82
N GLN A 102 -13.79 12.36 3.79
CA GLN A 102 -14.02 13.80 3.82
C GLN A 102 -13.54 14.47 5.11
N MET A 103 -13.37 13.69 6.19
CA MET A 103 -12.91 14.17 7.49
C MET A 103 -11.40 13.99 7.68
N SER A 104 -10.69 13.50 6.66
CA SER A 104 -9.24 13.30 6.68
C SER A 104 -8.52 14.36 5.85
N ASP A 105 -7.23 14.56 6.10
CA ASP A 105 -6.38 15.47 5.32
C ASP A 105 -5.95 14.89 3.95
N PHE A 106 -6.46 13.70 3.59
CA PHE A 106 -6.13 12.96 2.37
C PHE A 106 -7.23 13.12 1.30
N ALA A 107 -6.97 12.65 0.08
CA ALA A 107 -7.96 12.69 -0.98
C ALA A 107 -9.17 11.77 -0.71
N VAL A 108 -10.33 12.18 -1.20
CA VAL A 108 -11.62 11.48 -1.01
C VAL A 108 -11.80 10.32 -1.99
N ALA A 109 -11.35 10.51 -3.23
CA ALA A 109 -11.39 9.58 -4.34
C ALA A 109 -10.31 9.96 -5.34
#